data_AF-A0A7J2S243-F1
#
_entry.id   AF-A0A7J2S243-F1
#
_cell.length_a   1.000
_cell.length_b   1.000
_cell.length_c   1.000
_cell.angle_alpha   90.00
_cell.angle_beta   90.00
_cell.angle_gamma   90.00
#
_symmetry.space_group_name_H-M   'P 1'
#
loop_
_entity.id
_entity.type
_entity.pdbx_description
1 polymer ?
#
loop_
_entity_poly.entity_id
_entity_poly.type
_entity_poly.pdbx_seq_one_letter_code
_entity_poly.pdbx_strand_id
1 'polypeptide(L)'
;MPRREIVHLGGKPEICKQLEKRDNCKGLVDEDPFSVQPSYLRRLEVQENLSSYGLKVLKDGSKKNDLIVLCPRLEDWILKAGKEAKVDVKRYNLPDDGEKLHKMININIIKFEKLIEDLKGKSPMLYTLEKFIRGG
;
A
#
# COMPACT_ATOMS: atom_id res chain seq x y z
N MET A 1 -10.14 14.88 -13.86
CA MET A 1 -9.15 13.85 -14.26
C MET A 1 -9.66 12.51 -13.76
N PRO A 2 -9.76 11.45 -14.58
CA PRO A 2 -10.48 10.25 -14.17
C PRO A 2 -9.78 9.70 -12.94
N ARG A 3 -10.53 9.55 -11.84
CA ARG A 3 -10.10 8.87 -10.62
C ARG A 3 -9.66 7.49 -11.09
N ARG A 4 -8.36 7.24 -11.22
CA ARG A 4 -7.82 5.89 -11.35
C ARG A 4 -8.35 5.19 -10.10
N GLU A 5 -9.38 4.38 -10.25
CA GLU A 5 -10.12 3.75 -9.17
C GLU A 5 -9.13 2.90 -8.38
N ILE A 6 -8.67 3.42 -7.24
CA ILE A 6 -7.94 2.64 -6.26
C ILE A 6 -9.01 1.72 -5.66
N VAL A 7 -9.22 0.58 -6.31
CA VAL A 7 -10.13 -0.44 -5.81
C VAL A 7 -9.41 -1.13 -4.67
N HIS A 8 -9.85 -0.87 -3.44
CA HIS A 8 -9.45 -1.63 -2.28
C HIS A 8 -10.09 -3.03 -2.40
N LEU A 9 -9.44 -3.89 -3.19
CA LEU A 9 -9.84 -5.28 -3.37
C LEU A 9 -9.42 -6.08 -2.15
N GLY A 10 -10.27 -6.99 -1.71
CA GLY A 10 -10.12 -7.70 -0.45
C GLY A 10 -8.85 -8.56 -0.42
N GLY A 11 -7.86 -8.13 0.37
CA GLY A 11 -6.66 -8.90 0.66
C GLY A 11 -5.74 -9.22 -0.53
N LYS A 12 -4.51 -9.64 -0.19
CA LYS A 12 -3.46 -10.12 -1.11
C LYS A 12 -3.94 -11.02 -2.27
N PRO A 13 -4.75 -12.08 -2.04
CA PRO A 13 -5.06 -13.05 -3.09
C PRO A 13 -5.98 -12.48 -4.18
N GLU A 14 -6.89 -11.57 -3.83
CA GLU A 14 -7.81 -10.99 -4.81
C GLU A 14 -7.10 -10.02 -5.75
N ILE A 15 -6.17 -9.22 -5.21
CA ILE A 15 -5.34 -8.31 -6.00
C ILE A 15 -4.47 -9.09 -6.99
N CYS A 16 -3.81 -10.16 -6.54
CA CYS A 16 -3.01 -11.00 -7.43
C CYS A 16 -3.87 -11.65 -8.53
N LYS A 17 -5.09 -12.10 -8.20
CA LYS A 17 -6.01 -12.68 -9.18
C LYS A 17 -6.50 -11.65 -10.21
N GLN A 18 -6.69 -10.40 -9.81
CA GLN A 18 -7.05 -9.31 -10.73
C GLN A 18 -5.87 -8.90 -11.63
N LEU A 19 -4.67 -8.78 -11.06
CA LEU A 19 -3.44 -8.56 -11.83
C LEU A 19 -3.14 -9.72 -12.78
N GLU A 20 -3.51 -10.95 -12.43
CA GLU A 20 -3.39 -12.07 -13.37
C GLU A 20 -4.34 -11.96 -14.56
N LYS A 21 -5.55 -11.45 -14.33
CA LYS A 21 -6.59 -11.33 -15.35
C LYS A 21 -6.48 -10.07 -16.22
N ARG A 22 -5.79 -9.04 -15.74
CA ARG A 22 -5.65 -7.74 -16.42
C ARG A 22 -4.20 -7.42 -16.73
N ASP A 23 -4.00 -6.49 -17.64
CA ASP A 23 -2.69 -6.07 -18.12
C ASP A 23 -2.56 -4.55 -17.91
N ASN A 24 -1.32 -4.05 -17.80
CA ASN A 24 -1.02 -2.64 -17.49
C ASN A 24 -1.74 -2.10 -16.23
N CYS A 25 -1.85 -2.92 -15.20
CA CYS A 25 -2.52 -2.60 -13.93
C CYS A 25 -1.50 -2.45 -12.79
N LYS A 26 -1.88 -1.64 -11.79
CA LYS A 26 -1.09 -1.45 -10.57
C LYS A 26 -1.84 -2.01 -9.37
N GLY A 27 -1.17 -2.84 -8.58
CA GLY A 27 -1.70 -3.35 -7.33
C GLY A 27 -0.87 -2.88 -6.14
N LEU A 28 -1.53 -2.72 -4.99
CA LEU A 28 -0.88 -2.42 -3.72
C LEU A 28 -1.24 -3.53 -2.73
N VAL A 29 -0.24 -4.24 -2.23
CA VAL A 29 -0.40 -5.29 -1.22
C VAL A 29 0.47 -4.98 -0.02
N ASP A 30 0.08 -5.45 1.15
CA ASP A 30 0.90 -5.39 2.35
C ASP A 30 1.64 -6.72 2.61
N GLU A 31 2.76 -6.66 3.30
CA GLU A 31 3.54 -7.82 3.69
C GLU A 31 2.87 -8.49 4.89
N ASP A 32 1.73 -9.12 4.63
CA ASP A 32 1.16 -10.07 5.57
C ASP A 32 1.81 -11.46 5.40
N PRO A 33 2.53 -11.97 6.42
CA PRO A 33 3.16 -13.29 6.39
C PRO A 33 2.16 -14.44 6.62
N PHE A 34 0.96 -14.14 7.14
CA PHE A 34 -0.10 -15.12 7.38
C PHE A 34 -0.96 -15.36 6.14
N SER A 35 -0.87 -14.49 5.14
CA SER A 35 -1.60 -14.61 3.89
C SER A 35 -0.93 -15.59 2.94
N VAL A 36 -1.76 -16.39 2.26
CA VAL A 36 -1.32 -17.27 1.17
C VAL A 36 -0.54 -16.44 0.15
N GLN A 37 0.72 -16.81 -0.11
CA GLN A 37 1.54 -16.17 -1.14
C GLN A 37 1.23 -16.79 -2.50
N PRO A 38 0.40 -16.15 -3.35
CA PRO A 38 0.08 -16.69 -4.66
C PRO A 38 1.34 -16.88 -5.51
N SER A 39 1.34 -17.93 -6.34
CA SER A 39 2.38 -18.19 -7.33
C SER A 39 2.64 -17.00 -8.25
N TYR A 40 1.62 -16.15 -8.47
CA TYR A 40 1.75 -14.86 -9.16
C TYR A 40 2.93 -14.04 -8.62
N LEU A 41 3.06 -13.90 -7.30
CA LEU A 41 4.16 -13.11 -6.69
C LEU A 41 5.54 -13.66 -7.04
N ARG A 42 5.68 -14.99 -7.16
CA ARG A 42 6.98 -15.64 -7.45
C ARG A 42 7.47 -15.37 -8.86
N ARG A 43 6.58 -15.02 -9.79
CA ARG A 43 6.94 -14.71 -11.18
C ARG A 43 7.30 -13.24 -11.38
N LEU A 44 7.01 -12.39 -10.39
CA LEU A 44 7.32 -10.98 -10.46
C LEU A 44 8.78 -10.76 -10.13
N GLU A 45 9.39 -9.86 -10.89
CA GLU A 45 10.76 -9.45 -10.65
C GLU A 45 10.78 -8.23 -9.73
N VAL A 46 11.73 -8.19 -8.81
CA VAL A 46 11.91 -7.01 -7.95
C VAL A 46 12.50 -5.90 -8.81
N GLN A 47 11.70 -4.90 -9.14
CA GLN A 47 12.16 -3.75 -9.88
C GLN A 47 12.89 -2.77 -8.95
N GLU A 48 12.29 -2.45 -7.81
CA GLU A 48 12.92 -1.60 -6.79
C GLU A 48 12.66 -2.15 -5.39
N ASN A 49 13.70 -2.09 -4.54
CA ASN A 49 13.59 -2.48 -3.14
C ASN A 49 13.94 -1.28 -2.26
N LEU A 50 12.91 -0.66 -1.70
CA LEU A 50 12.97 0.53 -0.87
C LEU A 50 12.72 0.15 0.59
N SER A 51 13.50 -0.81 1.09
CA SER A 51 13.39 -1.31 2.47
C SER A 51 13.50 -0.19 3.52
N SER A 52 14.29 0.86 3.25
CA SER A 52 14.39 2.06 4.10
C SER A 52 13.06 2.79 4.27
N TYR A 53 12.20 2.74 3.25
CA TYR A 53 10.86 3.31 3.25
C TYR A 53 9.78 2.24 3.45
N GLY A 54 10.14 1.00 3.75
CA GLY A 54 9.18 -0.10 3.88
C GLY A 54 8.37 -0.38 2.62
N LEU A 55 8.97 -0.20 1.45
CA LEU A 55 8.32 -0.35 0.14
C LEU A 55 9.13 -1.31 -0.73
N LYS A 56 8.46 -2.10 -1.55
CA LYS A 56 9.07 -2.97 -2.54
C LYS A 56 8.22 -2.98 -3.79
N VAL A 57 8.81 -2.66 -4.93
CA VAL A 57 8.11 -2.61 -6.21
C VAL A 57 8.49 -3.84 -7.01
N LEU A 58 7.49 -4.65 -7.32
CA LEU A 58 7.58 -5.85 -8.13
C LEU A 58 6.97 -5.57 -9.49
N LYS A 59 7.55 -6.09 -10.56
CA LYS A 59 7.04 -5.93 -11.92
C LYS A 59 6.80 -7.26 -12.60
N ASP A 60 5.66 -7.36 -13.27
CA ASP A 60 5.35 -8.44 -14.20
C ASP A 60 5.82 -8.03 -15.60
N GLY A 61 6.98 -8.56 -16.03
CA GLY A 61 7.52 -8.29 -17.37
C GLY A 61 6.61 -8.76 -18.50
N SER A 62 5.78 -9.78 -18.27
CA SER A 62 4.90 -10.38 -19.27
C SER A 62 3.66 -9.52 -19.53
N LYS A 63 3.05 -8.96 -18.48
CA LYS A 63 1.79 -8.20 -18.55
C LYS A 63 1.94 -6.69 -18.34
N LYS A 64 3.18 -6.22 -18.10
CA LYS A 64 3.47 -4.84 -17.70
C LYS A 64 2.65 -4.39 -16.49
N ASN A 65 2.44 -5.30 -15.55
CA ASN A 65 1.75 -5.00 -14.30
C ASN A 65 2.78 -4.63 -13.23
N ASP A 66 2.48 -3.61 -12.43
CA ASP A 66 3.31 -3.22 -11.30
C ASP A 66 2.60 -3.61 -9.99
N LEU A 67 3.31 -4.24 -9.08
CA LEU A 67 2.82 -4.59 -7.76
C LEU A 67 3.70 -3.94 -6.70
N ILE A 68 3.12 -2.98 -5.99
CA ILE A 68 3.75 -2.36 -4.84
C ILE A 68 3.43 -3.20 -3.61
N VAL A 69 4.47 -3.62 -2.89
CA VAL A 69 4.40 -4.36 -1.64
C VAL A 69 4.86 -3.42 -0.51
N LEU A 70 4.00 -3.20 0.47
CA LEU A 70 4.34 -2.51 1.72
C LEU A 70 4.97 -3.53 2.67
N CYS A 71 6.06 -3.18 3.33
CA CYS A 71 6.73 -4.00 4.33
C CYS A 71 7.06 -3.11 5.54
N PRO A 72 6.45 -3.31 6.72
CA PRO A 72 5.59 -4.43 7.17
C PRO A 72 4.13 -4.26 6.70
N ARG A 73 3.13 -4.46 7.55
CA ARG A 73 1.70 -4.25 7.20
C ARG A 73 1.40 -2.78 6.87
N LEU A 74 0.34 -2.53 6.09
CA LEU A 74 -0.09 -1.17 5.72
C LEU A 74 -0.28 -0.30 6.97
N GLU A 75 -0.85 -0.87 8.02
CA GLU A 75 -1.13 -0.15 9.25
C GLU A 75 0.15 0.29 9.96
N ASP A 76 1.06 -0.66 10.21
CA ASP A 76 2.38 -0.37 10.78
C ASP A 76 3.18 0.60 9.91
N TRP A 77 3.07 0.46 8.59
CA TRP A 77 3.72 1.35 7.64
C TRP A 77 3.20 2.79 7.75
N ILE A 78 1.88 2.97 7.85
CA ILE A 78 1.27 4.29 8.07
C ILE A 78 1.63 4.87 9.43
N LEU A 79 1.69 4.05 10.47
CA LEU A 79 2.13 4.48 11.79
C LEU A 79 3.59 4.96 11.77
N LYS A 80 4.46 4.26 11.02
CA LYS A 80 5.85 4.70 10.78
C LYS A 80 5.90 6.00 9.98
N ALA A 81 5.13 6.10 8.89
CA ALA A 81 5.08 7.31 8.07
C ALA A 81 4.59 8.53 8.88
N GLY A 82 3.61 8.33 9.78
CA GLY A 82 3.15 9.35 10.72
C GLY A 82 4.24 9.78 11.71
N LYS A 83 4.94 8.83 12.32
CA LYS A 83 6.08 9.13 13.20
C LYS A 83 7.19 9.87 12.46
N GLU A 84 7.52 9.46 11.24
CA GLU A 84 8.54 10.09 10.40
C GLU A 84 8.16 11.53 10.03
N ALA A 85 6.90 11.75 9.64
CA ALA A 85 6.37 13.08 9.31
C ALA A 85 5.99 13.93 10.53
N LYS A 86 6.19 13.42 11.76
CA LYS A 86 5.73 14.04 13.02
C LYS A 86 4.22 14.35 13.01
N VAL A 87 3.44 13.55 12.29
CA VAL A 87 1.97 13.61 12.23
C VAL A 87 1.41 12.60 13.22
N ASP A 88 0.68 13.11 14.20
CA ASP A 88 0.07 12.28 15.23
C ASP A 88 -1.28 11.71 14.75
N VAL A 89 -1.35 10.39 14.58
CA VAL A 89 -2.55 9.69 14.12
C VAL A 89 -3.73 9.83 15.08
N LYS A 90 -3.48 10.12 16.38
CA LYS A 90 -4.55 10.34 17.36
C LYS A 90 -5.34 11.60 17.07
N ARG A 91 -4.75 12.59 16.36
CA ARG A 91 -5.48 13.79 15.88
C ARG A 91 -6.63 13.44 14.93
N TYR A 92 -6.52 12.31 14.24
CA TYR A 92 -7.53 11.79 13.33
C TYR A 92 -8.46 10.78 14.03
N ASN A 93 -8.35 10.65 15.35
CA ASN A 93 -9.07 9.68 16.16
C ASN A 93 -8.79 8.23 15.71
N LEU A 94 -7.57 7.99 15.22
CA LEU A 94 -7.06 6.69 14.83
C LEU A 94 -6.10 6.17 15.92
N PRO A 95 -6.14 4.87 16.23
CA PRO A 95 -5.22 4.25 17.18
C PRO A 95 -3.80 4.22 16.61
N ASP A 96 -2.80 4.38 17.48
CA ASP A 96 -1.38 4.27 17.15
C ASP A 96 -0.86 2.83 17.14
N ASP A 97 -1.76 1.87 16.97
CA ASP A 97 -1.55 0.44 17.13
C ASP A 97 -2.06 -0.28 15.87
N GLY A 98 -1.18 -1.07 15.22
CA GLY A 98 -1.45 -1.64 13.90
C GLY A 98 -2.68 -2.55 13.88
N GLU A 99 -2.89 -3.37 14.91
CA GLU A 99 -4.05 -4.26 15.00
C GLU A 99 -5.36 -3.49 15.18
N LYS A 100 -5.35 -2.46 16.03
CA LYS A 100 -6.52 -1.60 16.21
C LYS A 100 -6.80 -0.75 14.97
N LEU A 101 -5.75 -0.30 14.30
CA LEU A 101 -5.86 0.48 13.06
C LEU A 101 -6.51 -0.38 11.96
N HIS A 102 -6.11 -1.65 11.83
CA HIS A 102 -6.70 -2.58 10.87
C HIS A 102 -8.22 -2.69 11.03
N LYS A 103 -8.68 -2.85 12.29
CA LYS A 103 -10.11 -2.86 12.62
C LYS A 103 -10.78 -1.53 12.29
N MET A 104 -10.13 -0.40 12.57
CA MET A 104 -10.68 0.92 12.29
C MET A 104 -10.75 1.26 10.82
N ILE A 105 -9.78 0.86 9.98
CA ILE A 105 -9.79 1.12 8.53
C ILE A 105 -11.04 0.50 7.91
N ASN A 106 -11.39 -0.72 8.33
CA ASN A 106 -12.56 -1.42 7.83
C ASN A 106 -13.88 -0.76 8.26
N ILE A 107 -13.89 -0.06 9.40
CA ILE A 107 -15.08 0.63 9.94
C ILE A 107 -15.18 2.09 9.43
N ASN A 108 -14.05 2.79 9.29
CA ASN A 108 -13.97 4.23 9.08
C ASN A 108 -12.86 4.62 8.09
N ILE A 109 -12.97 4.14 6.84
CA ILE A 109 -12.02 4.45 5.76
C ILE A 109 -11.85 5.97 5.54
N ILE A 110 -12.89 6.77 5.77
CA ILE A 110 -12.88 8.23 5.60
C ILE A 110 -11.83 8.91 6.50
N LYS A 111 -11.68 8.45 7.76
CA LYS A 111 -10.68 9.02 8.69
C LYS A 111 -9.27 8.66 8.25
N PHE A 112 -9.09 7.44 7.75
CA PHE A 112 -7.83 6.98 7.21
C PHE A 112 -7.45 7.80 5.98
N GLU A 113 -8.35 8.03 5.04
CA GLU A 113 -8.10 8.90 3.88
C GLU A 113 -7.63 10.30 4.28
N LYS A 114 -8.26 10.93 5.28
CA LYS A 114 -7.83 12.24 5.80
C LYS A 114 -6.41 12.22 6.38
N LEU A 115 -6.04 11.13 7.07
CA LEU A 115 -4.67 10.97 7.57
C LEU A 115 -3.69 10.84 6.40
N ILE A 116 -4.02 10.03 5.39
CA ILE A 116 -3.20 9.90 4.18
C ILE A 116 -3.03 11.25 3.49
N GLU A 117 -4.10 12.03 3.35
CA GLU A 117 -4.06 13.37 2.76
C GLU A 117 -3.16 14.35 3.53
N ASP A 118 -3.14 14.30 4.87
CA ASP A 118 -2.26 15.18 5.66
C ASP A 118 -0.80 14.73 5.62
N LEU A 119 -0.57 13.42 5.59
CA LEU A 119 0.76 12.85 5.40
C LEU A 119 1.28 13.09 3.98
N LYS A 120 0.38 13.27 3.01
CA LYS A 120 0.68 13.56 1.62
C LYS A 120 1.43 14.89 1.53
N GLY A 121 2.71 14.83 1.18
CA GLY A 121 3.60 15.99 1.10
C GLY A 121 4.39 16.29 2.37
N LYS A 122 4.13 15.61 3.49
CA LYS A 122 4.94 15.68 4.72
C LYS A 122 5.83 14.46 4.91
N SER A 123 5.35 13.28 4.52
CA SER A 123 6.09 12.03 4.64
C SER A 123 6.79 11.68 3.31
N PRO A 124 8.13 11.52 3.29
CA PRO A 124 8.85 11.05 2.12
C PRO A 124 8.46 9.61 1.75
N MET A 125 8.10 8.76 2.73
CA MET A 125 7.53 7.43 2.47
C MET A 125 6.26 7.51 1.61
N LEU A 126 5.31 8.36 1.96
CA LEU A 126 4.07 8.53 1.20
C LEU A 126 4.28 9.22 -0.15
N TYR A 127 5.20 10.17 -0.21
CA TYR A 127 5.59 10.78 -1.49
C TYR A 127 6.14 9.73 -2.46
N THR A 128 6.96 8.81 -1.95
CA THR A 128 7.54 7.72 -2.74
C THR A 128 6.45 6.75 -3.23
N LEU A 129 5.57 6.31 -2.33
CA LEU A 129 4.42 5.47 -2.68
C LEU A 129 3.53 6.14 -3.75
N GLU A 130 3.18 7.41 -3.56
CA GLU A 130 2.38 8.18 -4.51
C GLU A 130 3.07 8.27 -5.87
N LYS A 131 4.40 8.47 -5.89
CA LYS A 131 5.18 8.51 -7.13
C LYS A 131 5.07 7.21 -7.90
N PHE A 132 5.06 6.05 -7.25
CA PHE A 132 4.86 4.76 -7.94
C PHE A 132 3.41 4.55 -8.39
N ILE A 133 2.43 5.00 -7.61
CA ILE A 133 1.01 4.88 -7.98
C ILE A 133 0.70 5.80 -9.18
N ARG A 134 1.15 7.06 -9.15
CA ARG A 134 0.84 8.08 -10.18
C ARG A 134 1.82 8.06 -11.34
N GLY A 135 3.10 7.77 -11.09
CA GLY A 135 4.16 7.71 -12.09
C GLY A 135 4.07 6.42 -12.91
N GLY A 136 3.58 6.58 -14.13
CA GLY A 136 3.37 5.56 -15.15
C GLY A 136 2.71 6.25 -16.32
#